data_AF-A0A971TV91-F1
#
_entry.id   AF-A0A971TV91-F1
#
_cell.length_a   1.000
_cell.length_b   1.000
_cell.length_c   1.000
_cell.angle_alpha   90.00
_cell.angle_beta   90.00
_cell.angle_gamma   90.00
#
_symmetry.space_group_name_H-M   'P 1'
#
loop_
_entity.id
_entity.type
_entity.pdbx_description
1 polymer ?
#
loop_
_entity_poly.entity_id
_entity_poly.type
_entity_poly.pdbx_seq_one_letter_code
_entity_poly.pdbx_strand_id
1 'polypeptide(L)'
;MNKYRILQALLVTSLIFTLGCEEIVREPLSKDGTPPGPVTAPAVKNIPGGALITYQLPNETDLLYVKAEYELSNGVKVETKSSIYTNSVKVEGFGDTKEREVKLYAVDRSENVSSPITVKVQPQTPPVHAVKNTMSIIPDFGGAQYTWTNETNAALAFIVLTQDSTGALNPVETVYTSVTDGKYTVRGFQPEEKIFGIVIRDRWDNFSDTVKVAMTPMFEEKLDKSKFDDIVLPGDTDMNGWEGRSYYIFDDDINTFNHSLAGTGWPQYFTLDLGVTARLSRVIVTQRQGFPYSHGNPRLLEVWGIATTPPADGSWEGWTKIRDCVATRPTLMGGTADEDTEHLKNGDEYAFTLEDPPVRYIRFLVNETWGVTGFIHVAEVTFYGQVIQ
;
A
#
# COMPACT_ATOMS: atom_id res chain seq x y z
N MET A 1 -28.33 63.88 22.09
CA MET A 1 -28.68 62.74 22.97
C MET A 1 -28.29 61.35 22.44
N ASN A 2 -27.97 61.14 21.14
CA ASN A 2 -27.72 59.79 20.61
C ASN A 2 -26.27 59.27 20.71
N LYS A 3 -25.23 60.12 20.73
CA LYS A 3 -23.83 59.66 20.73
C LYS A 3 -23.38 59.01 22.05
N TYR A 4 -23.83 59.52 23.20
CA TYR A 4 -23.51 58.96 24.52
C TYR A 4 -24.21 57.61 24.78
N ARG A 5 -25.42 57.41 24.24
CA ARG A 5 -26.14 56.13 24.33
C ARG A 5 -25.49 55.04 23.50
N ILE A 6 -24.95 55.38 22.32
CA ILE A 6 -24.20 54.45 21.47
C ILE A 6 -22.86 54.06 22.12
N LEU A 7 -22.17 55.03 22.75
CA LEU A 7 -20.91 54.76 23.44
C LEU A 7 -21.13 53.90 24.70
N GLN A 8 -22.21 54.13 25.45
CA GLN A 8 -22.60 53.30 26.59
C GLN A 8 -23.03 51.90 26.15
N ALA A 9 -23.76 51.78 25.03
CA ALA A 9 -24.10 50.48 24.46
C ALA A 9 -22.84 49.71 24.04
N LEU A 10 -21.90 50.34 23.33
CA LEU A 10 -20.63 49.71 22.93
C LEU A 10 -19.76 49.29 24.13
N LEU A 11 -19.74 50.08 25.21
CA LEU A 11 -19.00 49.74 26.43
C LEU A 11 -19.61 48.54 27.15
N VAL A 12 -20.95 48.47 27.20
CA VAL A 12 -21.68 47.32 27.80
C VAL A 12 -21.52 46.07 26.93
N THR A 13 -21.58 46.19 25.60
CA THR A 13 -21.36 45.05 24.70
C THR A 13 -19.92 44.53 24.78
N SER A 14 -18.92 45.42 24.89
CA SER A 14 -17.50 45.05 25.09
C SER A 14 -17.27 44.30 26.41
N LEU A 15 -17.97 44.70 27.48
CA LEU A 15 -17.89 44.04 28.80
C LEU A 15 -18.58 42.66 28.83
N ILE A 16 -19.55 42.42 27.94
CA ILE A 16 -20.24 41.11 27.81
C ILE A 16 -19.36 40.10 27.05
N PHE A 17 -18.49 40.54 26.13
CA PHE A 17 -17.60 39.65 25.40
C PHE A 17 -16.40 39.13 26.22
N THR A 18 -16.06 39.74 27.37
CA THR A 18 -14.95 39.27 28.23
C THR A 18 -15.38 38.29 29.32
N LEU A 19 -16.67 37.98 29.45
CA LEU A 19 -17.23 37.06 30.46
C LEU A 19 -17.64 35.69 29.86
N GLY A 20 -17.39 35.45 28.57
CA GLY A 20 -17.95 34.33 27.82
C GLY A 20 -17.08 33.09 27.66
N CYS A 21 -16.01 32.91 28.43
CA CYS A 21 -15.17 31.71 28.33
C CYS A 21 -14.76 31.22 29.72
N GLU A 22 -15.68 30.54 30.41
CA GLU A 22 -15.27 29.54 31.38
C GLU A 22 -14.82 28.30 30.59
N GLU A 23 -13.52 28.03 30.57
CA GLU A 23 -13.03 26.72 30.13
C GLU A 23 -13.61 25.68 31.10
N ILE A 24 -14.49 24.81 30.59
CA ILE A 24 -14.97 23.65 31.35
C ILE A 24 -13.77 22.73 31.54
N VAL A 25 -13.10 22.86 32.70
CA VAL A 25 -12.03 21.96 33.09
C VAL A 25 -12.65 20.57 33.25
N ARG A 26 -12.23 19.63 32.40
CA ARG A 26 -12.67 18.23 32.49
C ARG A 26 -11.92 17.58 33.64
N GLU A 27 -12.57 17.49 34.79
CA GLU A 27 -12.05 16.83 35.98
C GLU A 27 -12.81 15.54 36.28
N PRO A 28 -12.21 14.59 37.03
CA PRO A 28 -12.90 13.43 37.57
C PRO A 28 -14.21 13.77 38.29
N LEU A 29 -15.24 12.94 38.07
CA LEU A 29 -16.55 13.08 38.73
C LEU A 29 -16.49 12.72 40.23
N SER A 30 -15.58 11.83 40.62
CA SER A 30 -15.22 11.55 42.01
C SER A 30 -13.89 12.21 42.33
N LYS A 31 -13.77 12.79 43.53
CA LYS A 31 -12.51 13.30 44.06
C LYS A 31 -12.27 12.68 45.42
N ASP A 32 -11.51 11.59 45.45
CA ASP A 32 -10.71 11.27 46.63
C ASP A 32 -9.25 11.68 46.37
N GLY A 33 -8.48 11.83 47.44
CA GLY A 33 -7.05 12.15 47.36
C GLY A 33 -6.18 10.98 47.79
N THR A 34 -6.69 9.75 47.75
CA THR A 34 -5.99 8.57 48.24
C THR A 34 -5.47 7.77 47.05
N PRO A 35 -4.16 7.80 46.78
CA PRO A 35 -3.63 7.02 45.67
C PRO A 35 -3.86 5.52 45.83
N PRO A 36 -4.08 4.80 44.72
CA PRO A 36 -4.17 3.36 44.76
C PRO A 36 -2.84 2.74 45.19
N GLY A 37 -2.90 1.51 45.69
CA GLY A 37 -1.72 0.67 45.88
C GLY A 37 -0.96 0.46 44.55
N PRO A 38 0.35 0.19 44.58
CA PRO A 38 1.07 -0.19 43.37
C PRO A 38 0.57 -1.55 42.85
N VAL A 39 0.72 -1.79 41.55
CA VAL A 39 0.61 -3.15 40.98
C VAL A 39 1.59 -4.10 41.67
N THR A 40 1.38 -5.41 41.61
CA THR A 40 2.30 -6.39 42.23
C THR A 40 2.67 -7.52 41.29
N ALA A 41 3.67 -8.33 41.68
CA ALA A 41 4.15 -9.49 40.93
C ALA A 41 4.39 -9.26 39.42
N PRO A 42 5.17 -8.23 39.03
CA PRO A 42 5.44 -7.98 37.62
C PRO A 42 6.24 -9.13 37.00
N ALA A 43 5.83 -9.59 35.82
CA ALA A 43 6.56 -10.55 35.02
C ALA A 43 6.70 -10.06 33.57
N VAL A 44 7.93 -10.12 33.06
CA VAL A 44 8.33 -9.58 31.76
C VAL A 44 8.48 -10.70 30.74
N LYS A 45 7.82 -10.53 29.59
CA LYS A 45 8.06 -11.32 28.37
C LYS A 45 8.56 -10.39 27.27
N ASN A 46 9.85 -10.48 26.95
CA ASN A 46 10.44 -9.68 25.87
C ASN A 46 9.92 -10.14 24.50
N ILE A 47 9.64 -9.19 23.62
CA ILE A 47 9.14 -9.39 22.24
C ILE A 47 9.94 -8.51 21.26
N PRO A 48 9.83 -8.69 19.94
CA PRO A 48 10.52 -7.84 18.97
C PRO A 48 10.20 -6.36 19.18
N GLY A 49 11.22 -5.54 19.45
CA GLY A 49 11.08 -4.09 19.67
C GLY A 49 10.25 -3.68 20.90
N GLY A 50 10.02 -4.60 21.84
CA GLY A 50 9.09 -4.37 22.95
C GLY A 50 9.18 -5.39 24.08
N ALA A 51 8.24 -5.27 25.01
CA ALA A 51 7.96 -6.28 26.03
C ALA A 51 6.47 -6.29 26.38
N LEU A 52 5.95 -7.47 26.73
CA LEU A 52 4.67 -7.61 27.41
C LEU A 52 4.95 -7.77 28.90
N ILE A 53 4.43 -6.85 29.71
CA ILE A 53 4.59 -6.86 31.16
C ILE A 53 3.25 -7.25 31.77
N THR A 54 3.22 -8.35 32.49
CA THR A 54 2.05 -8.83 33.24
C THR A 54 2.20 -8.49 34.72
N TYR A 55 1.09 -8.27 35.41
CA TYR A 55 1.08 -7.85 36.82
C TYR A 55 -0.24 -8.23 37.51
N GLN A 56 -0.28 -8.12 38.82
CA GLN A 56 -1.50 -8.20 39.63
C GLN A 56 -2.00 -6.80 39.96
N LEU A 57 -3.30 -6.57 39.78
CA LEU A 57 -3.94 -5.30 40.09
C LEU A 57 -4.13 -5.13 41.61
N PRO A 58 -4.05 -3.90 42.14
CA PRO A 58 -4.49 -3.58 43.49
C PRO A 58 -5.95 -3.95 43.70
N ASN A 59 -6.29 -4.41 44.91
CA ASN A 59 -7.67 -4.77 45.25
C ASN A 59 -8.45 -3.52 45.71
N GLU A 60 -8.90 -2.72 44.74
CA GLU A 60 -9.58 -1.45 44.96
C GLU A 60 -10.78 -1.29 44.01
N THR A 61 -11.82 -0.61 44.47
CA THR A 61 -13.11 -0.50 43.74
C THR A 61 -13.13 0.59 42.69
N ASP A 62 -12.22 1.55 42.80
CA ASP A 62 -12.14 2.81 42.06
C ASP A 62 -10.92 2.89 41.15
N LEU A 63 -10.12 1.80 41.05
CA LEU A 63 -9.04 1.68 40.09
C LEU A 63 -9.55 1.91 38.64
N LEU A 64 -8.78 2.60 37.81
CA LEU A 64 -9.16 2.95 36.44
C LEU A 64 -8.25 2.32 35.37
N TYR A 65 -6.94 2.48 35.52
CA TYR A 65 -5.95 1.89 34.60
C TYR A 65 -4.59 1.69 35.26
N VAL A 66 -3.75 0.89 34.61
CA VAL A 66 -2.32 0.83 34.87
C VAL A 66 -1.61 1.54 33.71
N LYS A 67 -0.67 2.40 34.07
CA LYS A 67 0.17 3.14 33.14
C LYS A 67 1.59 2.59 33.19
N ALA A 68 2.22 2.42 32.03
CA ALA A 68 3.66 2.23 31.89
C ALA A 68 4.31 3.46 31.27
N GLU A 69 5.36 3.96 31.92
CA GLU A 69 6.22 5.04 31.41
C GLU A 69 7.61 4.49 31.10
N TYR A 70 8.14 4.82 29.92
CA TYR A 70 9.43 4.36 29.46
C TYR A 70 10.04 5.32 28.43
N GLU A 71 11.32 5.16 28.13
CA GLU A 71 12.06 6.01 27.21
C GLU A 71 12.52 5.22 25.97
N LEU A 72 12.19 5.74 24.79
CA LEU A 72 12.59 5.16 23.51
C LEU A 72 14.08 5.35 23.23
N SER A 73 14.56 4.74 22.14
CA SER A 73 15.98 4.82 21.75
C SER A 73 16.44 6.23 21.38
N ASN A 74 15.50 7.08 20.95
CA ASN A 74 15.71 8.49 20.61
C ASN A 74 15.52 9.45 21.79
N GLY A 75 15.31 8.95 23.02
CA GLY A 75 15.11 9.77 24.21
C GLY A 75 13.67 10.28 24.42
N VAL A 76 12.75 9.98 23.51
CA VAL A 76 11.33 10.35 23.67
C VAL A 76 10.72 9.52 24.80
N LYS A 77 10.08 10.21 25.75
CA LYS A 77 9.30 9.57 26.81
C LYS A 77 7.94 9.15 26.26
N VAL A 78 7.59 7.89 26.48
CA VAL A 78 6.33 7.31 26.05
C VAL A 78 5.56 6.81 27.26
N GLU A 79 4.25 6.99 27.17
CA GLU A 79 3.27 6.49 28.11
C GLU A 79 2.32 5.55 27.36
N THR A 80 2.06 4.39 27.94
CA THR A 80 1.03 3.47 27.47
C THR A 80 0.14 3.07 28.63
N LYS A 81 -1.15 2.89 28.36
CA LYS A 81 -2.16 2.59 29.38
C LYS A 81 -2.81 1.25 29.10
N SER A 82 -3.17 0.56 30.16
CA SER A 82 -3.93 -0.67 30.15
C SER A 82 -5.08 -0.56 31.13
N SER A 83 -6.31 -0.83 30.68
CA SER A 83 -7.48 -0.74 31.55
C SER A 83 -7.48 -1.84 32.61
N ILE A 84 -8.25 -1.64 33.68
CA ILE A 84 -8.45 -2.64 34.74
C ILE A 84 -9.01 -3.99 34.28
N TYR A 85 -9.56 -4.07 33.07
CA TYR A 85 -10.10 -5.33 32.53
C TYR A 85 -9.00 -6.26 32.01
N THR A 86 -7.74 -5.83 32.05
CA THR A 86 -6.59 -6.66 31.73
C THR A 86 -5.51 -6.51 32.78
N ASN A 87 -4.64 -7.51 32.87
CA ASN A 87 -3.56 -7.59 33.84
C ASN A 87 -2.17 -7.48 33.16
N SER A 88 -2.13 -6.82 32.00
CA SER A 88 -0.91 -6.70 31.22
C SER A 88 -0.85 -5.39 30.45
N VAL A 89 0.37 -4.89 30.24
CA VAL A 89 0.65 -3.72 29.41
C VAL A 89 1.74 -4.07 28.41
N LYS A 90 1.53 -3.69 27.15
CA LYS A 90 2.53 -3.84 26.09
C LYS A 90 3.31 -2.54 25.97
N VAL A 91 4.63 -2.62 26.10
CA VAL A 91 5.56 -1.53 25.80
C VAL A 91 6.26 -1.84 24.47
N GLU A 92 6.33 -0.84 23.59
CA GLU A 92 6.82 -1.00 22.22
C GLU A 92 7.52 0.26 21.71
N GLY A 93 8.29 0.11 20.63
CA GLY A 93 9.02 1.20 19.98
C GLY A 93 10.52 1.22 20.28
N PHE A 94 11.06 0.19 20.92
CA PHE A 94 12.50 0.09 21.12
C PHE A 94 13.20 -0.29 19.81
N GLY A 95 14.19 0.51 19.40
CA GLY A 95 14.97 0.32 18.18
C GLY A 95 16.27 -0.48 18.35
N ASP A 96 16.52 -0.98 19.56
CA ASP A 96 17.66 -1.84 19.89
C ASP A 96 17.27 -2.90 20.93
N THR A 97 18.21 -3.80 21.26
CA THR A 97 18.03 -4.88 22.25
C THR A 97 18.61 -4.54 23.63
N LYS A 98 18.81 -3.25 23.92
CA LYS A 98 19.41 -2.81 25.19
C LYS A 98 18.40 -2.91 26.33
N GLU A 99 18.89 -3.25 27.51
CA GLU A 99 18.08 -3.23 28.73
C GLU A 99 17.60 -1.81 29.04
N ARG A 100 16.33 -1.67 29.43
CA ARG A 100 15.70 -0.40 29.79
C ARG A 100 14.78 -0.56 31.00
N GLU A 101 14.63 0.52 31.75
CA GLU A 101 13.68 0.59 32.84
C GLU A 101 12.31 1.04 32.34
N VAL A 102 11.27 0.36 32.82
CA VAL A 102 9.86 0.72 32.63
C VAL A 102 9.25 0.91 34.01
N LYS A 103 8.56 2.03 34.21
CA LYS A 103 7.87 2.34 35.46
C LYS A 103 6.38 2.08 35.30
N LEU A 104 5.82 1.25 36.17
CA LEU A 104 4.40 0.93 36.23
C LEU A 104 3.74 1.72 37.36
N TYR A 105 2.58 2.28 37.08
CA TYR A 105 1.74 3.01 38.04
C TYR A 105 0.31 2.52 37.95
N ALA A 106 -0.35 2.33 39.08
CA ALA A 106 -1.80 2.21 39.15
C ALA A 106 -2.41 3.62 39.23
N VAL A 107 -3.51 3.85 38.53
CA VAL A 107 -4.23 5.12 38.52
C VAL A 107 -5.71 4.86 38.74
N ASP A 108 -6.29 5.58 39.69
CA ASP A 108 -7.71 5.48 40.05
C ASP A 108 -8.59 6.41 39.20
N ARG A 109 -9.90 6.37 39.46
CA ARG A 109 -10.91 7.21 38.78
C ARG A 109 -10.81 8.69 39.14
N SER A 110 -10.15 9.04 40.25
CA SER A 110 -9.85 10.39 40.69
C SER A 110 -8.51 10.91 40.17
N GLU A 111 -7.83 10.15 39.30
CA GLU A 111 -6.51 10.43 38.73
C GLU A 111 -5.38 10.51 39.77
N ASN A 112 -5.55 9.91 40.96
CA ASN A 112 -4.43 9.72 41.86
C ASN A 112 -3.54 8.59 41.36
N VAL A 113 -2.22 8.76 41.52
CA VAL A 113 -1.21 7.87 40.96
C VAL A 113 -0.45 7.17 42.07
N SER A 114 -0.36 5.85 42.00
CA SER A 114 0.39 5.04 42.96
C SER A 114 1.89 5.38 42.96
N SER A 115 2.62 4.91 43.99
CA SER A 115 4.09 4.78 43.86
C SER A 115 4.45 3.86 42.68
N PRO A 116 5.56 4.11 41.96
CA PRO A 116 5.95 3.28 40.84
C PRO A 116 6.51 1.93 41.26
N ILE A 117 6.31 0.92 40.40
CA ILE A 117 7.19 -0.25 40.33
C ILE A 117 8.05 -0.17 39.09
N THR A 118 9.36 -0.23 39.26
CA THR A 118 10.32 -0.30 38.16
C THR A 118 10.58 -1.75 37.78
N VAL A 119 10.45 -2.06 36.49
CA VAL A 119 10.84 -3.34 35.90
C VAL A 119 11.88 -3.11 34.83
N LYS A 120 12.76 -4.10 34.62
CA LYS A 120 13.75 -4.10 33.55
C LYS A 120 13.25 -4.93 32.39
N VAL A 121 13.30 -4.37 31.19
CA VAL A 121 12.94 -5.06 29.95
C VAL A 121 14.15 -5.10 29.03
N GLN A 122 14.29 -6.18 28.27
CA GLN A 122 15.35 -6.31 27.28
C GLN A 122 14.71 -6.80 25.97
N PRO A 123 14.23 -5.88 25.12
CA PRO A 123 13.49 -6.22 23.91
C PRO A 123 14.29 -7.14 22.99
N GLN A 124 13.58 -8.00 22.26
CA GLN A 124 14.19 -8.78 21.19
C GLN A 124 14.46 -7.89 19.98
N THR A 125 15.21 -8.40 19.01
CA THR A 125 15.57 -7.69 17.78
C THR A 125 14.34 -7.00 17.16
N PRO A 126 14.38 -5.67 17.01
CA PRO A 126 13.26 -4.92 16.45
C PRO A 126 12.94 -5.33 15.01
N PRO A 127 11.66 -5.24 14.59
CA PRO A 127 11.25 -5.63 13.24
C PRO A 127 12.06 -4.96 12.12
N VAL A 128 12.43 -3.68 12.26
CA VAL A 128 13.25 -2.97 11.24
C VAL A 128 14.57 -3.69 10.94
N HIS A 129 15.22 -4.26 11.94
CA HIS A 129 16.49 -4.99 11.80
C HIS A 129 16.28 -6.42 11.36
N ALA A 130 15.24 -7.09 11.88
CA ALA A 130 14.91 -8.46 11.51
C ALA A 130 14.55 -8.56 10.02
N VAL A 131 13.66 -7.69 9.54
CA VAL A 131 13.23 -7.66 8.13
C VAL A 131 14.40 -7.33 7.21
N LYS A 132 15.25 -6.36 7.60
CA LYS A 132 16.43 -5.97 6.82
C LYS A 132 17.33 -7.17 6.48
N ASN A 133 17.44 -8.15 7.36
CA ASN A 133 18.29 -9.33 7.15
C ASN A 133 17.69 -10.35 6.17
N THR A 134 16.42 -10.20 5.79
CA THR A 134 15.73 -11.04 4.79
C THR A 134 15.66 -10.39 3.41
N MET A 135 16.08 -9.12 3.30
CA MET A 135 15.96 -8.33 2.08
C MET A 135 16.80 -8.94 0.94
N SER A 136 16.19 -9.05 -0.23
CA SER A 136 16.89 -9.29 -1.49
C SER A 136 16.54 -8.18 -2.49
N ILE A 137 17.55 -7.71 -3.22
CA ILE A 137 17.42 -6.73 -4.29
C ILE A 137 18.03 -7.35 -5.55
N ILE A 138 17.24 -7.50 -6.60
CA ILE A 138 17.68 -8.05 -7.88
C ILE A 138 17.30 -7.12 -9.04
N PRO A 139 18.03 -7.16 -10.17
CA PRO A 139 17.64 -6.42 -11.37
C PRO A 139 16.24 -6.83 -11.86
N ASP A 140 15.48 -5.86 -12.34
CA ASP A 140 14.18 -6.06 -12.98
C ASP A 140 14.05 -5.08 -14.17
N PHE A 141 13.03 -5.26 -15.00
CA PHE A 141 12.72 -4.38 -16.12
C PHE A 141 12.53 -2.93 -15.66
N GLY A 142 13.35 -2.03 -16.20
CA GLY A 142 13.32 -0.62 -15.87
C GLY A 142 13.72 -0.29 -14.44
N GLY A 143 14.24 -1.23 -13.64
CA GLY A 143 14.74 -0.92 -12.30
C GLY A 143 15.16 -2.12 -11.46
N ALA A 144 14.60 -2.23 -10.26
CA ALA A 144 15.01 -3.22 -9.27
C ALA A 144 13.81 -3.78 -8.50
N GLN A 145 13.85 -5.09 -8.27
CA GLN A 145 12.87 -5.81 -7.46
C GLN A 145 13.40 -6.05 -6.06
N TYR A 146 12.57 -5.73 -5.08
CA TYR A 146 12.81 -5.87 -3.65
C TYR A 146 11.90 -6.96 -3.10
N THR A 147 12.45 -7.86 -2.30
CA THR A 147 11.68 -8.87 -1.57
C THR A 147 12.10 -8.93 -0.11
N TRP A 148 11.17 -9.26 0.79
CA TRP A 148 11.40 -9.33 2.23
C TRP A 148 10.41 -10.25 2.94
N THR A 149 10.75 -10.64 4.17
CA THR A 149 9.87 -11.36 5.09
C THR A 149 9.75 -10.61 6.43
N ASN A 150 8.51 -10.28 6.82
CA ASN A 150 8.11 -9.60 8.05
C ASN A 150 7.22 -10.52 8.90
N GLU A 151 7.87 -11.43 9.62
CA GLU A 151 7.21 -12.44 10.46
C GLU A 151 6.27 -11.85 11.54
N THR A 152 6.48 -10.59 11.92
CA THR A 152 5.71 -9.92 12.98
C THR A 152 4.51 -9.15 12.47
N ASN A 153 4.35 -9.02 11.15
CA ASN A 153 3.40 -8.11 10.52
C ASN A 153 3.48 -6.68 11.06
N ALA A 154 4.69 -6.23 11.45
CA ALA A 154 4.89 -4.86 11.90
C ALA A 154 4.53 -3.89 10.77
N ALA A 155 3.85 -2.80 11.10
CA ALA A 155 3.62 -1.71 10.14
C ALA A 155 4.94 -0.97 9.90
N LEU A 156 5.51 -1.14 8.70
CA LEU A 156 6.83 -0.64 8.34
C LEU A 156 6.75 0.22 7.07
N ALA A 157 7.65 1.18 6.97
CA ALA A 157 7.92 1.95 5.78
C ALA A 157 9.24 1.47 5.15
N PHE A 158 9.19 1.07 3.89
CA PHE A 158 10.34 0.66 3.09
C PHE A 158 10.71 1.80 2.17
N ILE A 159 11.76 2.53 2.53
CA ILE A 159 12.22 3.74 1.84
C ILE A 159 13.23 3.30 0.79
N VAL A 160 12.82 3.27 -0.47
CA VAL A 160 13.65 2.87 -1.60
C VAL A 160 14.55 4.04 -2.00
N LEU A 161 15.84 3.78 -2.11
CA LEU A 161 16.88 4.74 -2.41
C LEU A 161 17.55 4.41 -3.75
N THR A 162 17.92 5.42 -4.50
CA THR A 162 18.78 5.25 -5.68
C THR A 162 19.77 6.40 -5.81
N GLN A 163 20.85 6.15 -6.55
CA GLN A 163 21.89 7.13 -6.78
C GLN A 163 21.46 8.19 -7.81
N ASP A 164 21.64 9.46 -7.47
CA ASP A 164 21.50 10.58 -8.40
C ASP A 164 22.77 10.82 -9.24
N SER A 165 22.76 11.86 -10.07
CA SER A 165 23.91 12.24 -10.92
C SER A 165 25.15 12.66 -10.14
N THR A 166 25.04 12.97 -8.85
CA THR A 166 26.15 13.37 -7.98
C THR A 166 26.75 12.20 -7.20
N GLY A 167 26.08 11.05 -7.20
CA GLY A 167 26.46 9.90 -6.38
C GLY A 167 25.72 9.80 -5.03
N ALA A 168 24.84 10.75 -4.73
CA ALA A 168 24.07 10.73 -3.50
C ALA A 168 22.87 9.77 -3.62
N LEU A 169 22.59 9.04 -2.54
CA LEU A 169 21.41 8.19 -2.44
C LEU A 169 20.22 9.01 -1.97
N ASN A 170 19.19 9.10 -2.82
CA ASN A 170 17.96 9.82 -2.50
C ASN A 170 16.76 8.87 -2.48
N PRO A 171 15.76 9.12 -1.61
CA PRO A 171 14.48 8.44 -1.69
C PRO A 171 13.82 8.67 -3.04
N VAL A 172 13.36 7.58 -3.66
CA VAL A 172 12.56 7.63 -4.89
C VAL A 172 11.15 7.10 -4.68
N GLU A 173 10.96 6.24 -3.68
CA GLU A 173 9.67 5.62 -3.39
C GLU A 173 9.60 5.23 -1.92
N THR A 174 8.41 5.20 -1.33
CA THR A 174 8.21 4.69 0.04
C THR A 174 6.98 3.81 0.11
N VAL A 175 7.22 2.53 0.39
CA VAL A 175 6.16 1.52 0.49
C VAL A 175 5.78 1.32 1.95
N TYR A 176 4.51 1.56 2.29
CA TYR A 176 3.96 1.31 3.62
C TYR A 176 3.22 -0.02 3.64
N THR A 177 3.67 -0.96 4.46
CA THR A 177 3.08 -2.30 4.47
C THR A 177 3.38 -3.07 5.75
N SER A 178 2.53 -4.06 6.03
CA SER A 178 2.64 -5.02 7.12
C SER A 178 2.54 -6.47 6.62
N VAL A 179 2.57 -6.69 5.29
CA VAL A 179 2.53 -8.04 4.70
C VAL A 179 3.73 -8.87 5.17
N THR A 180 3.50 -10.17 5.38
CA THR A 180 4.56 -11.10 5.79
C THR A 180 5.61 -11.22 4.68
N ASP A 181 5.26 -11.81 3.54
CA ASP A 181 6.16 -11.90 2.40
C ASP A 181 5.81 -10.80 1.42
N GLY A 182 6.73 -9.87 1.25
CA GLY A 182 6.53 -8.72 0.38
C GLY A 182 7.41 -8.76 -0.85
N LYS A 183 6.87 -8.20 -1.93
CA LYS A 183 7.55 -7.99 -3.22
C LYS A 183 7.16 -6.62 -3.73
N TYR A 184 8.15 -5.84 -4.16
CA TYR A 184 7.93 -4.53 -4.76
C TYR A 184 8.98 -4.25 -5.83
N THR A 185 8.60 -3.63 -6.95
CA THR A 185 9.53 -3.27 -8.01
C THR A 185 9.50 -1.76 -8.22
N VAL A 186 10.67 -1.13 -8.20
CA VAL A 186 10.84 0.25 -8.65
C VAL A 186 11.21 0.24 -10.13
N ARG A 187 10.67 1.17 -10.92
CA ARG A 187 10.86 1.26 -12.38
C ARG A 187 11.27 2.67 -12.82
N GLY A 188 11.47 2.87 -14.13
CA GLY A 188 11.81 4.17 -14.73
C GLY A 188 13.31 4.46 -14.85
N PHE A 189 14.17 3.46 -14.65
CA PHE A 189 15.61 3.56 -14.73
C PHE A 189 16.16 3.01 -16.05
N GLN A 190 17.13 3.72 -16.61
CA GLN A 190 17.89 3.25 -17.77
C GLN A 190 18.74 2.01 -17.40
N PRO A 191 19.10 1.15 -18.38
CA PRO A 191 19.95 -0.02 -18.16
C PRO A 191 21.43 0.38 -17.99
N GLU A 192 21.69 1.23 -17.01
CA GLU A 192 23.03 1.68 -16.62
C GLU A 192 23.31 1.24 -15.18
N GLU A 193 24.56 0.88 -14.89
CA GLU A 193 24.94 0.44 -13.55
C GLU A 193 24.68 1.56 -12.53
N LYS A 194 23.95 1.23 -11.46
CA LYS A 194 23.60 2.17 -10.40
C LYS A 194 23.44 1.46 -9.06
N ILE A 195 23.61 2.19 -7.97
CA ILE A 195 23.30 1.70 -6.63
C ILE A 195 21.79 1.84 -6.38
N PHE A 196 21.17 0.71 -6.08
CA PHE A 196 19.83 0.61 -5.51
C PHE A 196 19.96 0.25 -4.04
N GLY A 197 19.13 0.87 -3.20
CA GLY A 197 19.15 0.59 -1.78
C GLY A 197 17.80 0.76 -1.14
N ILE A 198 17.73 0.36 0.12
CA ILE A 198 16.50 0.45 0.91
C ILE A 198 16.82 0.62 2.39
N VAL A 199 16.01 1.42 3.06
CA VAL A 199 16.03 1.61 4.51
C VAL A 199 14.64 1.31 5.05
N ILE A 200 14.56 0.55 6.13
CA ILE A 200 13.31 0.21 6.79
C ILE A 200 13.12 1.12 7.99
N ARG A 201 11.93 1.70 8.13
CA ARG A 201 11.55 2.58 9.23
C ARG A 201 10.26 2.12 9.88
N ASP A 202 10.17 2.19 11.21
CA ASP A 202 8.90 1.99 11.93
C ASP A 202 8.24 3.33 12.35
N ARG A 203 7.08 3.26 13.01
CA ARG A 203 6.34 4.47 13.43
C ARG A 203 7.01 5.28 14.54
N TRP A 204 8.07 4.76 15.16
CA TRP A 204 8.81 5.39 16.25
C TRP A 204 10.14 6.01 15.77
N ASP A 205 10.31 6.10 14.45
CA ASP A 205 11.54 6.55 13.80
C ASP A 205 12.77 5.70 14.19
N ASN A 206 12.56 4.40 14.41
CA ASN A 206 13.68 3.46 14.38
C ASN A 206 13.97 3.10 12.93
N PHE A 207 15.25 3.07 12.57
CA PHE A 207 15.73 2.78 11.23
C PHE A 207 16.63 1.56 11.23
N SER A 208 16.56 0.77 10.17
CA SER A 208 17.60 -0.20 9.83
C SER A 208 18.83 0.52 9.25
N ASP A 209 19.97 -0.15 9.20
CA ASP A 209 21.02 0.21 8.23
C ASP A 209 20.50 0.08 6.80
N THR A 210 21.15 0.77 5.85
CA THR A 210 20.80 0.68 4.44
C THR A 210 21.31 -0.62 3.82
N VAL A 211 20.42 -1.38 3.17
CA VAL A 211 20.82 -2.44 2.23
C VAL A 211 21.10 -1.79 0.89
N LYS A 212 22.25 -2.06 0.27
CA LYS A 212 22.67 -1.46 -1.00
C LYS A 212 23.22 -2.53 -1.92
N VAL A 213 22.86 -2.46 -3.21
CA VAL A 213 23.40 -3.32 -4.26
C VAL A 213 23.67 -2.46 -5.49
N ALA A 214 24.88 -2.55 -6.05
CA ALA A 214 25.18 -2.01 -7.36
C ALA A 214 24.72 -3.02 -8.42
N MET A 215 23.88 -2.58 -9.36
CA MET A 215 23.35 -3.42 -10.42
C MET A 215 22.95 -2.60 -11.64
N THR A 216 22.80 -3.27 -12.77
CA THR A 216 22.27 -2.70 -14.01
C THR A 216 20.83 -3.18 -14.19
N PRO A 217 19.83 -2.29 -14.21
CA PRO A 217 18.45 -2.64 -14.54
C PRO A 217 18.33 -3.32 -15.90
N MET A 218 17.30 -4.13 -16.07
CA MET A 218 16.99 -4.66 -17.38
C MET A 218 16.35 -3.57 -18.24
N PHE A 219 16.68 -3.53 -19.53
CA PHE A 219 16.10 -2.56 -20.45
C PHE A 219 14.59 -2.74 -20.56
N GLU A 220 13.84 -1.64 -20.45
CA GLU A 220 12.38 -1.60 -20.61
C GLU A 220 11.99 -0.39 -21.45
N GLU A 221 11.13 -0.59 -22.44
CA GLU A 221 10.52 0.47 -23.23
C GLU A 221 9.01 0.24 -23.38
N LYS A 222 8.25 1.31 -23.63
CA LYS A 222 6.86 1.20 -24.12
C LYS A 222 6.94 0.65 -25.54
N LEU A 223 6.24 -0.44 -25.83
CA LEU A 223 6.17 -0.97 -27.19
C LEU A 223 5.47 0.04 -28.12
N ASP A 224 5.98 0.17 -29.33
CA ASP A 224 5.45 1.06 -30.36
C ASP A 224 4.12 0.55 -30.91
N LYS A 225 3.03 1.16 -30.45
CA LYS A 225 1.66 0.80 -30.86
C LYS A 225 1.38 1.00 -32.34
N SER A 226 2.15 1.80 -33.06
CA SER A 226 1.98 1.96 -34.51
C SER A 226 2.29 0.67 -35.29
N LYS A 227 2.91 -0.32 -34.63
CA LYS A 227 3.18 -1.65 -35.18
C LYS A 227 2.10 -2.67 -34.82
N PHE A 228 1.16 -2.31 -33.94
CA PHE A 228 0.14 -3.22 -33.47
C PHE A 228 -0.93 -3.40 -34.55
N ASP A 229 -1.54 -4.58 -34.58
CA ASP A 229 -2.63 -4.92 -35.49
C ASP A 229 -3.69 -5.74 -34.77
N ASP A 230 -4.95 -5.37 -34.93
CA ASP A 230 -6.10 -6.12 -34.43
C ASP A 230 -6.40 -7.29 -35.37
N ILE A 231 -5.80 -8.45 -35.08
CA ILE A 231 -6.11 -9.66 -35.83
C ILE A 231 -7.35 -10.35 -35.27
N VAL A 232 -8.21 -10.83 -36.16
CA VAL A 232 -9.41 -11.60 -35.80
C VAL A 232 -9.21 -13.06 -36.19
N LEU A 233 -9.06 -13.92 -35.19
CA LEU A 233 -8.98 -15.36 -35.38
C LEU A 233 -10.37 -16.01 -35.26
N PRO A 234 -10.61 -17.18 -35.87
CA PRO A 234 -11.86 -17.91 -35.65
C PRO A 234 -12.13 -18.13 -34.16
N GLY A 235 -13.34 -17.79 -33.71
CA GLY A 235 -13.73 -17.89 -32.29
C GLY A 235 -13.49 -16.62 -31.47
N ASP A 236 -12.65 -15.69 -31.93
CA ASP A 236 -12.51 -14.39 -31.28
C ASP A 236 -13.85 -13.65 -31.29
N THR A 237 -14.08 -12.89 -30.22
CA THR A 237 -15.24 -12.01 -30.08
C THR A 237 -15.07 -10.79 -30.97
N ASP A 238 -16.09 -10.46 -31.77
CA ASP A 238 -16.07 -9.22 -32.54
C ASP A 238 -16.10 -8.01 -31.59
N MET A 239 -15.04 -7.20 -31.64
CA MET A 239 -14.81 -6.05 -30.79
C MET A 239 -15.18 -4.71 -31.46
N ASN A 240 -15.89 -4.74 -32.59
CA ASN A 240 -16.33 -3.56 -33.36
C ASN A 240 -17.80 -3.18 -33.14
N GLY A 241 -18.37 -3.51 -31.98
CA GLY A 241 -19.74 -3.19 -31.60
C GLY A 241 -19.98 -1.71 -31.35
N TRP A 242 -21.16 -1.22 -31.71
CA TRP A 242 -21.60 0.16 -31.48
C TRP A 242 -20.62 1.21 -32.05
N GLU A 243 -20.26 2.21 -31.25
CA GLU A 243 -19.23 3.19 -31.58
C GLU A 243 -17.80 2.66 -31.37
N GLY A 244 -17.64 1.49 -30.77
CA GLY A 244 -16.34 0.92 -30.46
C GLY A 244 -15.67 0.28 -31.68
N ARG A 245 -14.33 0.35 -31.71
CA ARG A 245 -13.51 -0.31 -32.74
C ARG A 245 -12.41 -1.10 -32.07
N SER A 246 -12.16 -2.29 -32.60
CA SER A 246 -11.10 -3.20 -32.15
C SER A 246 -9.74 -2.50 -32.04
N TYR A 247 -9.34 -1.73 -33.05
CA TYR A 247 -8.07 -0.98 -33.06
C TYR A 247 -7.99 0.20 -32.08
N TYR A 248 -9.10 0.64 -31.47
CA TYR A 248 -9.06 1.73 -30.48
C TYR A 248 -8.32 1.36 -29.21
N ILE A 249 -8.07 0.07 -28.95
CA ILE A 249 -7.31 -0.33 -27.75
C ILE A 249 -5.81 -0.04 -27.83
N PHE A 250 -5.30 0.45 -28.95
CA PHE A 250 -3.91 0.81 -29.11
C PHE A 250 -3.73 2.11 -29.90
N ASP A 251 -4.69 3.03 -29.81
CA ASP A 251 -4.63 4.34 -30.50
C ASP A 251 -4.05 5.47 -29.63
N ASP A 252 -3.66 5.17 -28.39
CA ASP A 252 -3.17 6.13 -27.38
C ASP A 252 -4.22 7.18 -26.94
N ASP A 253 -5.53 6.91 -27.13
CA ASP A 253 -6.64 7.72 -26.61
C ASP A 253 -7.54 6.92 -25.65
N ILE A 254 -7.40 7.17 -24.35
CA ILE A 254 -8.23 6.52 -23.32
C ILE A 254 -9.73 6.83 -23.43
N ASN A 255 -10.15 7.80 -24.25
CA ASN A 255 -11.56 8.15 -24.44
C ASN A 255 -12.24 7.36 -25.57
N THR A 256 -11.46 6.70 -26.43
CA THR A 256 -11.96 5.69 -27.37
C THR A 256 -11.98 4.32 -26.66
N PHE A 257 -12.62 3.34 -27.28
CA PHE A 257 -12.75 1.99 -26.71
C PHE A 257 -13.15 0.98 -27.76
N ASN A 258 -12.75 -0.28 -27.60
CA ASN A 258 -13.39 -1.39 -28.31
C ASN A 258 -14.66 -1.85 -27.58
N HIS A 259 -15.53 -2.60 -28.24
CA HIS A 259 -16.75 -3.08 -27.59
C HIS A 259 -17.29 -4.33 -28.29
N SER A 260 -17.68 -5.36 -27.53
CA SER A 260 -18.37 -6.52 -28.10
C SER A 260 -19.89 -6.34 -28.12
N LEU A 261 -20.59 -7.00 -29.04
CA LEU A 261 -22.05 -7.05 -28.96
C LEU A 261 -22.50 -7.90 -27.76
N ALA A 262 -23.64 -7.54 -27.19
CA ALA A 262 -24.24 -8.34 -26.12
C ALA A 262 -24.70 -9.71 -26.64
N GLY A 263 -24.50 -10.75 -25.85
CA GLY A 263 -25.04 -12.09 -26.13
C GLY A 263 -24.19 -12.94 -27.09
N THR A 264 -22.91 -12.61 -27.28
CA THR A 264 -21.96 -13.40 -28.07
C THR A 264 -21.40 -14.62 -27.34
N GLY A 265 -21.83 -14.85 -26.10
CA GLY A 265 -21.37 -15.96 -25.25
C GLY A 265 -20.27 -15.54 -24.26
N TRP A 266 -19.88 -16.48 -23.40
CA TRP A 266 -18.80 -16.35 -22.41
C TRP A 266 -17.95 -17.64 -22.40
N PRO A 267 -16.62 -17.55 -22.19
CA PRO A 267 -15.82 -16.34 -22.05
C PRO A 267 -15.71 -15.55 -23.36
N GLN A 268 -15.33 -14.27 -23.28
CA GLN A 268 -15.06 -13.43 -24.45
C GLN A 268 -13.56 -13.16 -24.57
N TYR A 269 -13.03 -13.25 -25.78
CA TYR A 269 -11.60 -13.07 -26.01
C TYR A 269 -11.32 -12.42 -27.35
N PHE A 270 -10.21 -11.71 -27.43
CA PHE A 270 -9.74 -11.04 -28.64
C PHE A 270 -8.22 -11.10 -28.70
N THR A 271 -7.68 -11.01 -29.91
CA THR A 271 -6.26 -11.19 -30.18
C THR A 271 -5.64 -9.92 -30.76
N LEU A 272 -4.37 -9.69 -30.43
CA LEU A 272 -3.55 -8.57 -30.87
C LEU A 272 -2.22 -9.10 -31.41
N ASP A 273 -1.78 -8.63 -32.58
CA ASP A 273 -0.38 -8.73 -33.02
C ASP A 273 0.36 -7.48 -32.52
N LEU A 274 1.44 -7.65 -31.76
CA LEU A 274 2.29 -6.54 -31.30
C LEU A 274 3.22 -6.01 -32.42
N GLY A 275 3.26 -6.68 -33.57
CA GLY A 275 4.11 -6.36 -34.71
C GLY A 275 5.60 -6.68 -34.52
N VAL A 276 6.02 -6.95 -33.29
CA VAL A 276 7.38 -7.28 -32.88
C VAL A 276 7.38 -8.44 -31.89
N THR A 277 8.47 -9.19 -31.81
CA THR A 277 8.64 -10.17 -30.74
C THR A 277 9.35 -9.50 -29.58
N ALA A 278 8.76 -9.56 -28.39
CA ALA A 278 9.29 -8.91 -27.19
C ALA A 278 9.26 -9.82 -25.97
N ARG A 279 10.24 -9.64 -25.09
CA ARG A 279 10.14 -10.07 -23.69
C ARG A 279 9.39 -8.98 -22.95
N LEU A 280 8.12 -9.24 -22.64
CA LEU A 280 7.27 -8.26 -21.98
C LEU A 280 7.64 -8.15 -20.50
N SER A 281 7.49 -6.95 -19.94
CA SER A 281 7.72 -6.63 -18.53
C SER A 281 6.42 -6.34 -17.79
N ARG A 282 5.44 -5.73 -18.47
CA ARG A 282 4.10 -5.42 -17.94
C ARG A 282 3.12 -5.11 -19.07
N VAL A 283 1.84 -5.28 -18.76
CA VAL A 283 0.75 -4.74 -19.55
C VAL A 283 -0.12 -3.89 -18.66
N ILE A 284 -0.48 -2.70 -19.13
CA ILE A 284 -1.50 -1.85 -18.52
C ILE A 284 -2.78 -2.04 -19.31
N VAL A 285 -3.89 -2.35 -18.63
CA VAL A 285 -5.22 -2.42 -19.23
C VAL A 285 -6.06 -1.28 -18.66
N THR A 286 -6.46 -0.36 -19.52
CA THR A 286 -7.24 0.82 -19.14
C THR A 286 -8.72 0.60 -19.46
N GLN A 287 -9.55 0.89 -18.46
CA GLN A 287 -11.01 0.80 -18.56
C GLN A 287 -11.58 1.92 -19.43
N ARG A 288 -12.73 1.70 -20.06
CA ARG A 288 -13.52 2.77 -20.68
C ARG A 288 -13.91 3.80 -19.62
N GLN A 289 -13.54 5.05 -19.89
CA GLN A 289 -13.63 6.15 -18.93
C GLN A 289 -15.08 6.52 -18.57
N GLY A 290 -16.04 6.31 -19.48
CA GLY A 290 -17.45 6.64 -19.25
C GLY A 290 -18.21 5.70 -18.29
N PHE A 291 -17.64 4.54 -17.96
CA PHE A 291 -18.27 3.53 -17.10
C PHE A 291 -17.28 2.97 -16.07
N PRO A 292 -16.68 3.81 -15.22
CA PRO A 292 -15.62 3.40 -14.31
C PRO A 292 -16.09 2.25 -13.40
N TYR A 293 -15.30 1.19 -13.30
CA TYR A 293 -15.55 0.04 -12.43
C TYR A 293 -16.96 -0.55 -12.57
N SER A 294 -17.53 -0.53 -13.78
CA SER A 294 -18.89 -0.98 -14.07
C SER A 294 -19.06 -1.41 -15.53
N HIS A 295 -20.27 -1.86 -15.88
CA HIS A 295 -20.65 -2.25 -17.24
C HIS A 295 -19.71 -3.36 -17.77
N GLY A 296 -19.38 -3.34 -19.07
CA GLY A 296 -18.44 -4.28 -19.68
C GLY A 296 -16.93 -4.08 -19.41
N ASN A 297 -16.52 -3.23 -18.46
CA ASN A 297 -15.09 -3.12 -18.12
C ASN A 297 -14.59 -4.43 -17.49
N PRO A 298 -13.50 -5.05 -17.98
CA PRO A 298 -12.99 -6.31 -17.43
C PRO A 298 -12.64 -6.22 -15.95
N ARG A 299 -12.99 -7.27 -15.21
CA ARG A 299 -12.60 -7.47 -13.80
C ARG A 299 -11.71 -8.69 -13.62
N LEU A 300 -12.08 -9.82 -14.23
CA LEU A 300 -11.28 -11.04 -14.26
C LEU A 300 -10.92 -11.33 -15.70
N LEU A 301 -9.63 -11.38 -15.99
CA LEU A 301 -9.13 -11.68 -17.32
C LEU A 301 -7.85 -12.52 -17.25
N GLU A 302 -7.50 -13.13 -18.35
CA GLU A 302 -6.28 -13.89 -18.54
C GLU A 302 -5.50 -13.28 -19.70
N VAL A 303 -4.18 -13.27 -19.57
CA VAL A 303 -3.28 -12.87 -20.65
C VAL A 303 -2.56 -14.12 -21.15
N TRP A 304 -2.72 -14.39 -22.44
CA TRP A 304 -2.07 -15.48 -23.14
C TRP A 304 -1.15 -14.92 -24.22
N GLY A 305 -0.08 -15.64 -24.54
CA GLY A 305 0.80 -15.23 -25.63
C GLY A 305 1.47 -16.37 -26.35
N ILE A 306 1.91 -16.04 -27.57
CA ILE A 306 2.65 -16.93 -28.47
C ILE A 306 3.63 -16.10 -29.31
N ALA A 307 4.83 -16.63 -29.56
CA ALA A 307 5.86 -15.95 -30.35
C ALA A 307 5.65 -16.10 -31.87
N THR A 308 5.03 -17.21 -32.29
CA THR A 308 4.80 -17.56 -33.69
C THR A 308 3.39 -17.18 -34.14
N THR A 309 3.17 -17.12 -35.45
CA THR A 309 1.84 -16.90 -36.02
C THR A 309 0.82 -17.87 -35.41
N PRO A 310 -0.31 -17.37 -34.88
CA PRO A 310 -1.33 -18.22 -34.28
C PRO A 310 -1.94 -19.20 -35.29
N PRO A 311 -2.47 -20.34 -34.84
CA PRO A 311 -3.20 -21.27 -35.70
C PRO A 311 -4.35 -20.59 -36.45
N ALA A 312 -4.40 -20.76 -37.77
CA ALA A 312 -5.42 -20.14 -38.63
C ALA A 312 -6.84 -20.65 -38.36
N ASP A 313 -6.98 -21.77 -37.66
CA ASP A 313 -8.26 -22.34 -37.23
C ASP A 313 -8.78 -21.75 -35.91
N GLY A 314 -8.01 -20.82 -35.29
CA GLY A 314 -8.36 -20.17 -34.04
C GLY A 314 -8.09 -20.98 -32.78
N SER A 315 -7.51 -22.18 -32.93
CA SER A 315 -7.22 -23.06 -31.80
C SER A 315 -6.22 -22.45 -30.82
N TRP A 316 -6.23 -22.98 -29.59
CA TRP A 316 -5.33 -22.58 -28.52
C TRP A 316 -3.98 -23.33 -28.58
N GLU A 317 -3.70 -24.08 -29.65
CA GLU A 317 -2.44 -24.79 -29.80
C GLU A 317 -1.25 -23.81 -29.83
N GLY A 318 -0.22 -24.09 -29.03
CA GLY A 318 0.98 -23.26 -28.90
C GLY A 318 0.82 -21.99 -28.05
N TRP A 319 -0.41 -21.62 -27.67
CA TRP A 319 -0.64 -20.52 -26.75
C TRP A 319 -0.18 -20.88 -25.33
N THR A 320 0.55 -19.98 -24.70
CA THR A 320 0.96 -20.11 -23.30
C THR A 320 0.13 -19.16 -22.45
N LYS A 321 -0.54 -19.67 -21.41
CA LYS A 321 -1.16 -18.82 -20.40
C LYS A 321 -0.05 -18.14 -19.62
N ILE A 322 -0.01 -16.82 -19.68
CA ILE A 322 1.03 -16.05 -19.01
C ILE A 322 0.58 -15.74 -17.58
N ARG A 323 -0.69 -15.34 -17.39
CA ARG A 323 -1.23 -15.07 -16.05
C ARG A 323 -2.74 -14.93 -15.99
N ASP A 324 -3.22 -15.04 -14.76
CA ASP A 324 -4.51 -14.53 -14.30
C ASP A 324 -4.37 -13.09 -13.83
N CYS A 325 -5.32 -12.25 -14.20
CA CYS A 325 -5.36 -10.82 -13.93
C CYS A 325 -6.66 -10.47 -13.21
N VAL A 326 -6.55 -9.72 -12.12
CA VAL A 326 -7.69 -9.21 -11.34
C VAL A 326 -7.60 -7.69 -11.31
N ALA A 327 -8.54 -7.03 -11.97
CA ALA A 327 -8.64 -5.57 -11.92
C ALA A 327 -8.93 -5.12 -10.49
N THR A 328 -8.31 -4.02 -10.11
CA THR A 328 -8.42 -3.44 -8.78
C THR A 328 -9.25 -2.17 -8.83
N ARG A 329 -9.87 -1.85 -7.69
CA ARG A 329 -10.46 -0.54 -7.45
C ARG A 329 -9.95 -0.07 -6.08
N PRO A 330 -9.34 1.13 -5.98
CA PRO A 330 -8.80 1.62 -4.71
C PRO A 330 -9.84 1.68 -3.59
N THR A 331 -11.03 2.21 -3.88
CA THR A 331 -12.10 2.32 -2.88
C THR A 331 -13.19 1.26 -3.03
N LEU A 332 -13.85 0.94 -1.91
CA LEU A 332 -14.95 -0.03 -1.89
C LEU A 332 -16.20 0.45 -2.67
N MET A 333 -16.44 1.76 -2.70
CA MET A 333 -17.59 2.36 -3.39
C MET A 333 -17.31 2.60 -4.87
N GLY A 334 -16.05 2.88 -5.24
CA GLY A 334 -15.56 3.02 -6.61
C GLY A 334 -16.00 4.30 -7.35
N GLY A 335 -15.18 4.74 -8.30
CA GLY A 335 -15.58 5.61 -9.41
C GLY A 335 -15.78 7.11 -9.13
N THR A 336 -15.76 7.57 -7.87
CA THR A 336 -15.92 9.01 -7.55
C THR A 336 -14.82 9.60 -6.67
N ALA A 337 -14.02 8.77 -6.00
CA ALA A 337 -12.88 9.26 -5.25
C ALA A 337 -11.75 9.71 -6.18
N ASP A 338 -10.90 10.63 -5.73
CA ASP A 338 -9.75 11.10 -6.51
C ASP A 338 -8.80 9.93 -6.84
N GLU A 339 -8.53 9.06 -5.87
CA GLU A 339 -7.72 7.85 -6.04
C GLU A 339 -8.32 6.89 -7.08
N ASP A 340 -9.64 6.71 -7.08
CA ASP A 340 -10.32 5.89 -8.10
C ASP A 340 -10.24 6.52 -9.49
N THR A 341 -10.30 7.85 -9.58
CA THR A 341 -10.21 8.60 -10.83
C THR A 341 -8.80 8.55 -11.41
N GLU A 342 -7.79 8.63 -10.55
CA GLU A 342 -6.38 8.48 -10.92
C GLU A 342 -6.08 7.06 -11.38
N HIS A 343 -6.51 6.05 -10.63
CA HIS A 343 -6.38 4.64 -11.02
C HIS A 343 -7.09 4.33 -12.35
N LEU A 344 -8.29 4.89 -12.57
CA LEU A 344 -9.03 4.70 -13.82
C LEU A 344 -8.25 5.21 -15.05
N LYS A 345 -7.54 6.35 -14.91
CA LYS A 345 -6.71 6.93 -15.97
C LYS A 345 -5.42 6.15 -16.17
N ASN A 346 -4.81 5.70 -15.09
CA ASN A 346 -3.54 4.98 -15.12
C ASN A 346 -3.69 3.51 -15.56
N GLY A 347 -4.88 2.92 -15.37
CA GLY A 347 -5.19 1.54 -15.71
C GLY A 347 -4.65 0.51 -14.71
N ASP A 348 -5.06 -0.74 -14.88
CA ASP A 348 -4.57 -1.86 -14.08
C ASP A 348 -3.28 -2.42 -14.70
N GLU A 349 -2.19 -2.39 -13.92
CA GLU A 349 -0.89 -2.94 -14.32
C GLU A 349 -0.78 -4.43 -13.93
N TYR A 350 -0.38 -5.25 -14.89
CA TYR A 350 -0.07 -6.66 -14.67
C TYR A 350 1.36 -6.97 -15.09
N ALA A 351 2.23 -7.28 -14.12
CA ALA A 351 3.66 -7.51 -14.32
C ALA A 351 3.98 -8.90 -14.90
N PHE A 352 4.93 -8.94 -15.83
CA PHE A 352 5.57 -10.15 -16.36
C PHE A 352 6.78 -10.53 -15.53
N THR A 353 7.12 -11.82 -15.59
CA THR A 353 8.30 -12.38 -14.96
C THR A 353 9.35 -12.75 -16.00
N LEU A 354 10.59 -12.95 -15.56
CA LEU A 354 11.67 -13.38 -16.44
C LEU A 354 11.51 -14.81 -16.97
N GLU A 355 10.62 -15.59 -16.34
CA GLU A 355 10.27 -16.94 -16.76
C GLU A 355 9.24 -16.93 -17.90
N ASP A 356 8.51 -15.82 -18.09
CA ASP A 356 7.54 -15.69 -19.16
C ASP A 356 8.26 -15.73 -20.53
N PRO A 357 7.73 -16.49 -21.50
CA PRO A 357 8.36 -16.58 -22.82
C PRO A 357 8.26 -15.24 -23.57
N PRO A 358 9.18 -14.96 -24.49
CA PRO A 358 8.96 -13.90 -25.47
C PRO A 358 7.70 -14.16 -26.30
N VAL A 359 6.99 -13.11 -26.65
CA VAL A 359 5.70 -13.18 -27.35
C VAL A 359 5.60 -12.09 -28.42
N ARG A 360 4.80 -12.36 -29.44
CA ARG A 360 4.41 -11.40 -30.47
C ARG A 360 2.91 -11.22 -30.53
N TYR A 361 2.17 -12.31 -30.39
CA TYR A 361 0.71 -12.27 -30.36
C TYR A 361 0.23 -12.42 -28.92
N ILE A 362 -0.71 -11.57 -28.54
CA ILE A 362 -1.36 -11.58 -27.23
C ILE A 362 -2.83 -11.85 -27.41
N ARG A 363 -3.40 -12.70 -26.55
CA ARG A 363 -4.83 -12.92 -26.47
C ARG A 363 -5.30 -12.60 -25.06
N PHE A 364 -6.28 -11.71 -24.98
CA PHE A 364 -6.96 -11.42 -23.73
C PHE A 364 -8.21 -12.28 -23.66
N LEU A 365 -8.34 -13.09 -22.61
CA LEU A 365 -9.55 -13.84 -22.31
C LEU A 365 -10.22 -13.23 -21.09
N VAL A 366 -11.36 -12.58 -21.28
CA VAL A 366 -12.13 -11.97 -20.21
C VAL A 366 -13.14 -13.00 -19.70
N ASN A 367 -13.07 -13.24 -18.39
CA ASN A 367 -13.94 -14.17 -17.67
C ASN A 367 -15.09 -13.44 -16.96
N GLU A 368 -14.87 -12.18 -16.55
CA GLU A 368 -15.88 -11.41 -15.82
C GLU A 368 -15.66 -9.90 -16.03
N THR A 369 -16.75 -9.13 -16.05
CA THR A 369 -16.74 -7.66 -16.03
C THR A 369 -17.25 -7.13 -14.71
N TRP A 370 -16.88 -5.90 -14.37
CA TRP A 370 -17.37 -5.23 -13.17
C TRP A 370 -18.90 -5.13 -13.11
N GLY A 371 -19.56 -4.98 -14.25
CA GLY A 371 -21.02 -4.91 -14.36
C GLY A 371 -21.71 -6.27 -14.51
N VAL A 372 -20.96 -7.38 -14.54
CA VAL A 372 -21.48 -8.74 -14.78
C VAL A 372 -22.37 -8.77 -16.04
N THR A 373 -21.90 -8.12 -17.10
CA THR A 373 -22.62 -7.91 -18.36
C THR A 373 -22.44 -9.08 -19.34
N GLY A 374 -23.22 -9.09 -20.42
CA GLY A 374 -23.09 -10.07 -21.53
C GLY A 374 -22.13 -9.65 -22.66
N PHE A 375 -21.24 -8.70 -22.38
CA PHE A 375 -20.31 -8.06 -23.32
C PHE A 375 -19.14 -7.43 -22.56
N ILE A 376 -18.08 -7.08 -23.28
CA ILE A 376 -16.87 -6.43 -22.79
C ILE A 376 -16.54 -5.16 -23.59
N HIS A 377 -15.79 -4.25 -22.96
CA HIS A 377 -15.14 -3.12 -23.63
C HIS A 377 -13.87 -2.73 -22.88
N VAL A 378 -12.86 -2.29 -23.62
CA VAL A 378 -11.56 -1.86 -23.11
C VAL A 378 -11.21 -0.55 -23.79
N ALA A 379 -10.71 0.43 -23.04
CA ALA A 379 -10.26 1.67 -23.64
C ALA A 379 -8.93 1.44 -24.36
N GLU A 380 -7.93 0.96 -23.62
CA GLU A 380 -6.55 0.96 -24.06
C GLU A 380 -5.78 -0.21 -23.43
N VAL A 381 -4.81 -0.76 -24.16
CA VAL A 381 -3.81 -1.70 -23.66
C VAL A 381 -2.42 -1.19 -24.01
N THR A 382 -1.53 -1.15 -23.03
CA THR A 382 -0.15 -0.67 -23.24
C THR A 382 0.84 -1.71 -22.73
N PHE A 383 1.71 -2.18 -23.62
CA PHE A 383 2.75 -3.14 -23.30
C PHE A 383 4.09 -2.45 -23.11
N TYR A 384 4.85 -2.95 -22.14
CA TYR A 384 6.24 -2.59 -21.92
C TYR A 384 7.10 -3.85 -21.97
N GLY A 385 8.36 -3.70 -22.32
CA GLY A 385 9.32 -4.81 -22.35
C GLY A 385 10.58 -4.48 -23.13
N GLN A 386 11.22 -5.53 -23.64
CA GLN A 386 12.39 -5.45 -24.50
C GLN A 386 12.09 -6.16 -25.81
N VAL A 387 12.16 -5.42 -26.93
CA VAL A 387 12.09 -6.02 -28.27
C VAL A 387 13.34 -6.88 -28.50
N ILE A 388 13.16 -8.11 -28.96
CA ILE A 388 14.27 -9.07 -29.17
C ILE A 388 14.55 -9.36 -30.64
N GLN A 389 13.62 -9.05 -31.55
CA GLN A 389 13.77 -9.20 -33.00
C GLN A 389 12.73 -8.38 -33.77
#